data_AF-A0A5J5DPE6-F1
#
_entry.id   AF-A0A5J5DPE6-F1
#
_cell.length_a   1.000
_cell.length_b   1.000
_cell.length_c   1.000
_cell.angle_alpha   90.00
_cell.angle_beta   90.00
_cell.angle_gamma   90.00
#
_symmetry.space_group_name_H-M   'P 1'
#
loop_
_entity.id
_entity.type
_entity.pdbx_description
1 polymer ?
#
loop_
_entity_poly.entity_id
_entity_poly.type
_entity_poly.pdbx_seq_one_letter_code
_entity_poly.pdbx_strand_id
1 'polypeptide(L)'
;MSLSDFDQLPHNIPISATIADIEEKKGFIDYFMFVIEVKTKGGSKYLIYRRYREFFNLHQVLEFKYSPENPDKRGPNTCMLPSLPGEC
;
A
#
# COMPACT_ATOMS: atom_id res chain seq x y z
N MET A 1 13.89 26.08 -14.25
CA MET A 1 12.91 25.38 -13.38
C MET A 1 13.25 23.89 -13.42
N SER A 2 13.74 23.32 -12.32
CA SER A 2 13.86 21.87 -12.21
C SER A 2 12.46 21.27 -12.14
N LEU A 3 12.19 20.22 -12.92
CA LEU A 3 11.01 19.37 -12.71
C LEU A 3 11.01 18.90 -11.25
N SER A 4 9.85 18.90 -10.61
CA SER A 4 9.74 18.31 -9.27
C SER A 4 10.09 16.82 -9.33
N ASP A 5 10.50 16.22 -8.21
CA ASP A 5 10.70 14.76 -8.13
C ASP A 5 9.43 14.00 -8.55
N PHE A 6 8.26 14.57 -8.25
CA PHE A 6 6.97 14.04 -8.69
C PHE A 6 6.83 14.02 -10.22
N ASP A 7 7.29 15.06 -10.91
CA ASP A 7 7.21 15.14 -12.37
C ASP A 7 8.07 14.07 -13.06
N GLN A 8 9.14 13.61 -12.40
CA GLN A 8 10.02 12.55 -12.89
C GLN A 8 9.42 11.13 -12.76
N LEU A 9 8.38 10.95 -11.94
CA LEU A 9 7.73 9.65 -11.76
C LEU A 9 7.01 9.14 -13.03
N PRO A 10 7.03 7.83 -13.32
CA PRO A 10 6.24 7.25 -14.41
C PRO A 10 4.74 7.49 -14.27
N HIS A 11 4.02 7.57 -15.40
CA HIS A 11 2.57 7.82 -15.41
C HIS A 11 1.73 6.70 -14.77
N ASN A 12 2.25 5.48 -14.67
CA ASN A 12 1.54 4.35 -14.06
C ASN A 12 1.67 4.28 -12.53
N ILE A 13 2.41 5.19 -11.89
CA ILE A 13 2.55 5.22 -10.44
C ILE A 13 1.17 5.52 -9.78
N PRO A 14 0.71 4.67 -8.84
CA PRO A 14 -0.48 4.95 -8.03
C PRO A 14 -0.28 6.21 -7.18
N ILE A 15 -1.25 7.13 -7.23
CA ILE A 15 -1.26 8.36 -6.42
C ILE A 15 -2.38 8.37 -5.37
N SER A 16 -3.40 7.52 -5.52
CA SER A 16 -4.41 7.29 -4.49
C SER A 16 -4.96 5.87 -4.59
N ALA A 17 -5.33 5.30 -3.45
CA ALA A 17 -6.04 4.03 -3.33
C ALA A 17 -7.18 4.20 -2.32
N THR A 18 -8.42 3.97 -2.72
CA THR A 18 -9.60 4.16 -1.87
C THR A 18 -10.48 2.92 -1.92
N ILE A 19 -10.87 2.40 -0.75
CA ILE A 19 -11.85 1.31 -0.66
C ILE A 19 -13.17 1.83 -1.21
N ALA A 20 -13.63 1.23 -2.30
CA ALA A 20 -14.87 1.56 -2.98
C ALA A 20 -16.03 0.65 -2.51
N ASP A 21 -15.72 -0.61 -2.19
CA ASP A 21 -16.69 -1.60 -1.71
C ASP A 21 -16.01 -2.75 -0.97
N ILE A 22 -16.80 -3.65 -0.39
CA ILE A 22 -16.35 -4.91 0.25
C ILE A 22 -17.21 -6.06 -0.27
N GLU A 23 -16.55 -7.08 -0.83
CA GLU A 23 -17.19 -8.31 -1.28
C GLU A 23 -16.99 -9.45 -0.28
N GLU A 24 -18.07 -10.16 0.06
CA GLU A 24 -18.00 -11.43 0.79
C GLU A 24 -17.76 -12.58 -0.20
N LYS A 25 -16.70 -13.36 0.00
CA LYS A 25 -16.42 -14.59 -0.74
C LYS A 25 -16.79 -15.78 0.13
N LYS A 26 -17.87 -16.47 -0.25
CA LYS A 26 -18.36 -17.67 0.42
C LYS A 26 -17.78 -18.94 -0.20
N GLY A 27 -17.46 -19.94 0.62
CA GLY A 27 -16.92 -21.21 0.15
C GLY A 27 -16.53 -22.14 1.28
N PHE A 28 -15.45 -22.90 1.10
CA PHE A 28 -14.90 -23.72 2.20
C PHE A 28 -14.42 -22.87 3.38
N ILE A 29 -13.96 -21.65 3.10
CA ILE A 29 -13.63 -20.63 4.09
C ILE A 29 -14.24 -19.33 3.59
N ASP A 30 -15.01 -18.68 4.45
CA ASP A 30 -15.57 -17.38 4.15
C ASP A 30 -14.55 -16.27 4.45
N TYR A 31 -14.43 -15.31 3.55
CA TYR A 31 -13.55 -14.15 3.75
C TYR A 31 -14.04 -12.92 2.98
N PHE A 32 -13.64 -11.74 3.45
CA PHE A 32 -13.94 -10.48 2.79
C PHE A 32 -12.79 -10.03 1.88
N MET A 33 -13.15 -9.44 0.75
CA MET A 33 -12.26 -8.80 -0.21
C MET A 33 -12.60 -7.31 -0.29
N PHE A 34 -11.60 -6.45 -0.10
CA PHE A 34 -11.71 -5.04 -0.35
C PHE A 34 -11.62 -4.78 -1.85
N VAL A 35 -12.61 -4.08 -2.40
CA VAL A 35 -12.59 -3.53 -3.75
C VAL A 35 -12.02 -2.12 -3.66
N ILE A 36 -10.89 -1.87 -4.31
CA ILE A 36 -10.12 -0.64 -4.13
C ILE A 36 -9.95 0.04 -5.48
N GLU A 37 -10.44 1.28 -5.58
CA GLU A 37 -10.16 2.17 -6.70
C GLU A 37 -8.75 2.73 -6.57
N VAL A 38 -7.92 2.49 -7.59
CA VAL A 38 -6.58 3.07 -7.71
C VAL A 38 -6.59 4.12 -8.82
N LYS A 39 -6.06 5.31 -8.53
CA LYS A 39 -5.80 6.36 -9.52
C LYS A 39 -4.30 6.49 -9.73
N THR A 40 -3.87 6.57 -10.99
CA THR A 40 -2.45 6.77 -11.33
C THR A 40 -2.15 8.22 -11.65
N LYS A 41 -0.85 8.58 -11.63
CA LYS A 41 -0.36 9.90 -12.04
C LYS A 41 -0.84 10.28 -13.45
N GLY A 42 -0.89 9.33 -14.38
CA GLY A 42 -1.36 9.52 -15.76
C GLY A 42 -2.88 9.69 -15.89
N GLY A 43 -3.63 9.68 -14.79
CA GLY A 43 -5.08 9.85 -14.79
C GLY A 43 -5.88 8.56 -15.02
N SER A 44 -5.22 7.41 -15.20
CA SER A 44 -5.90 6.12 -15.32
C SER A 44 -6.54 5.73 -13.98
N LYS A 45 -7.67 5.02 -14.07
CA LYS A 45 -8.35 4.43 -12.92
C LYS A 45 -8.59 2.95 -13.14
N TYR A 46 -8.38 2.14 -12.12
CA TYR A 46 -8.66 0.71 -12.14
C TYR A 46 -9.02 0.19 -10.75
N LEU A 47 -9.70 -0.96 -10.71
CA LEU A 47 -10.02 -1.66 -9.47
C LEU A 47 -9.00 -2.74 -9.19
N ILE A 48 -8.62 -2.89 -7.92
CA ILE A 48 -7.92 -4.06 -7.40
C ILE A 48 -8.75 -4.70 -6.29
N TYR A 49 -8.55 -6.00 -6.12
CA TYR A 49 -9.26 -6.80 -5.12
C TYR A 49 -8.23 -7.37 -4.16
N ARG A 50 -8.32 -7.04 -2.86
CA ARG A 50 -7.35 -7.50 -1.85
C ARG A 50 -8.03 -7.96 -0.58
N ARG A 51 -7.55 -9.04 0.04
CA ARG A 51 -7.93 -9.44 1.41
C ARG A 51 -6.96 -8.87 2.43
N TYR A 52 -7.41 -8.69 3.68
CA TYR A 52 -6.59 -8.14 4.77
C TYR A 52 -5.20 -8.82 4.90
N ARG A 53 -5.13 -10.15 4.80
CA ARG A 53 -3.88 -10.90 4.90
C ARG A 53 -2.82 -10.47 3.88
N GLU A 54 -3.22 -9.99 2.70
CA GLU A 54 -2.27 -9.49 1.70
C GLU A 54 -1.63 -8.15 2.12
N PHE A 55 -2.39 -7.29 2.81
CA PHE A 55 -1.84 -6.06 3.42
C PHE A 55 -0.84 -6.39 4.52
N PHE A 56 -1.20 -7.33 5.40
CA PHE A 56 -0.33 -7.77 6.49
C PHE A 56 0.99 -8.35 5.95
N ASN A 57 0.91 -9.24 4.96
CA ASN A 57 2.12 -9.81 4.35
C ASN A 57 3.01 -8.73 3.69
N LEU A 58 2.41 -7.74 3.01
CA LEU A 58 3.16 -6.63 2.42
C LEU A 58 3.83 -5.79 3.51
N HIS A 59 3.10 -5.49 4.58
CA HIS A 59 3.60 -4.69 5.70
C HIS A 59 4.82 -5.34 6.35
N GLN A 60 4.78 -6.65 6.65
CA GLN A 60 5.94 -7.40 7.17
C GLN A 60 7.17 -7.33 6.24
N VAL A 61 6.98 -7.39 4.92
CA VAL A 61 8.07 -7.25 3.94
C VAL A 61 8.66 -5.83 3.97
N LEU A 62 7.82 -4.81 4.14
CA LEU A 62 8.27 -3.42 4.25
C LEU A 62 9.00 -3.18 5.58
N GLU A 63 8.49 -3.71 6.69
CA GLU A 63 9.15 -3.61 7.99
C GLU A 63 10.54 -4.21 7.95
N PHE A 64 10.66 -5.43 7.42
CA PHE A 64 11.95 -6.10 7.29
C PHE A 64 12.98 -5.29 6.46
N LYS A 65 12.52 -4.52 5.47
CA LYS A 65 13.40 -3.77 4.56
C LYS A 65 13.71 -2.35 5.02
N TYR A 66 12.75 -1.69 5.66
CA TYR A 66 12.76 -0.25 5.84
C TYR A 66 12.61 0.19 7.30
N SER A 67 12.23 -0.73 8.19
CA SER A 67 12.16 -0.43 9.63
C SER A 67 13.58 -0.25 10.18
N PRO A 68 13.83 0.81 10.96
CA PRO A 68 15.14 1.00 11.57
C PRO A 68 15.36 -0.07 12.64
N GLU A 69 16.33 -0.97 12.46
CA GLU A 69 16.78 -1.89 13.53
C GLU A 69 17.23 -1.14 14.80
N ASN A 70 17.55 0.16 14.65
CA ASN A 70 17.94 1.05 15.73
C ASN A 70 17.31 2.44 15.50
N PRO A 71 16.36 2.89 16.35
CA PRO A 71 15.64 4.15 16.14
C PRO A 71 16.55 5.39 16.09
N ASP A 72 17.77 5.28 16.62
CA ASP A 72 18.80 6.33 16.62
C ASP A 72 19.68 6.36 15.35
N LYS A 73 19.53 5.40 14.43
CA LYS A 73 20.29 5.33 13.16
C LYS A 73 19.36 5.19 11.97
N ARG A 74 18.68 6.29 11.63
CA ARG A 74 17.92 6.39 10.37
C ARG A 74 18.89 6.41 9.19
N GLY A 75 19.21 5.24 8.63
CA GLY A 75 19.95 5.14 7.38
C GLY A 75 19.19 5.85 6.24
N PRO A 76 19.86 6.20 5.13
CA PRO A 76 19.26 6.96 4.02
C PRO A 76 18.04 6.28 3.38
N ASN A 77 17.87 4.97 3.59
CA ASN A 77 16.75 4.17 3.07
C ASN A 77 15.71 3.79 4.16
N THR A 78 15.79 4.35 5.36
CA THR A 78 14.83 4.05 6.44
C THR A 78 13.66 5.03 6.41
N CYS A 79 12.44 4.54 6.66
CA CYS A 79 11.26 5.38 6.80
C CYS A 79 10.34 4.85 7.92
N MET A 80 9.58 5.75 8.53
CA MET A 80 8.56 5.33 9.50
C MET A 80 7.36 4.79 8.72
N LEU A 81 7.08 3.50 8.90
CA LEU A 81 5.94 2.85 8.26
C LEU A 81 4.65 3.15 9.04
N PRO A 82 3.50 3.29 8.36
CA PRO A 82 2.21 3.37 9.03
C PRO A 82 1.85 2.02 9.69
N SER A 83 1.19 2.07 10.84
CA SER A 83 0.63 0.88 11.52
C SER A 83 -0.55 0.30 10.74
N LEU A 84 -0.70 -1.03 10.73
CA LEU A 84 -1.86 -1.68 10.13
C LEU A 84 -2.99 -1.85 11.16
N PRO A 85 -4.28 -1.63 10.80
CA PRO A 85 -5.39 -1.81 11.74
C PRO A 85 -5.47 -3.25 12.27
N GLY A 86 -5.53 -3.43 13.59
CA GLY A 86 -5.59 -4.76 14.22
C GLY A 86 -4.24 -5.33 14.63
N GLU A 87 -3.15 -4.59 14.40
CA GLU A 87 -1.90 -4.76 15.16
C GLU A 87 -2.10 -4.11 16.54
N CYS A 88 -2.05 -4.92 17.59
CA CYS A 88 -2.01 -4.49 19.00
C CYS A 88 -0.59 -4.67 19.54
#